data_AF-A0A7S0TYY9-F1
#
_entry.id   AF-A0A7S0TYY9-F1
#
_cell.length_a   1.000
_cell.length_b   1.000
_cell.length_c   1.000
_cell.angle_alpha   90.00
_cell.angle_beta   90.00
_cell.angle_gamma   90.00
#
_symmetry.space_group_name_H-M   'P 1'
#
loop_
_entity.id
_entity.type
_entity.pdbx_description
1 polymer ?
#
loop_
_entity_poly.entity_id
_entity_poly.type
_entity_poly.pdbx_seq_one_letter_code
_entity_poly.pdbx_strand_id
1 'polypeptide(L)'
;GLPMMLHTLSSTFTMLGYLVMAFGHGRSYDSEVIFGSQRNSTSGALYFTGSVLYVPQVPPFFYARYIMWIASPPPCLYLLCDIAAANMTLRFRVLALNFGMIFGGLLAAGTSASREGASEMLKWLFYAFGCLCFV
;
A
#
# COMPACT_ATOMS: atom_id res chain seq x y z
N GLY A 1 22.38 -2.72 25.19
CA GLY A 1 20.94 -2.62 25.53
C GLY A 1 20.11 -2.19 24.34
N LEU A 2 20.29 -0.96 23.86
CA LEU A 2 19.48 -0.34 22.81
C LEU A 2 19.41 -1.09 21.46
N PRO A 3 20.52 -1.64 20.90
CA PRO A 3 20.48 -2.33 19.61
C PRO A 3 19.63 -3.60 19.61
N MET A 4 19.74 -4.38 20.68
CA MET A 4 18.94 -5.59 20.86
C MET A 4 17.45 -5.28 20.98
N MET A 5 17.09 -4.21 21.70
CA MET A 5 15.69 -3.78 21.85
C MET A 5 15.09 -3.34 20.51
N LEU A 6 15.79 -2.51 19.74
CA LEU A 6 15.32 -2.01 18.44
C LEU A 6 15.19 -3.12 17.38
N HIS A 7 16.11 -4.09 17.39
CA HIS A 7 16.02 -5.26 16.53
C HIS A 7 14.80 -6.14 16.86
N THR A 8 14.57 -6.41 18.16
CA THR A 8 13.42 -7.19 18.61
C THR A 8 12.11 -6.49 18.23
N LEU A 9 12.00 -5.17 18.43
CA LEU A 9 10.83 -4.40 18.03
C LEU A 9 10.53 -4.53 16.53
N SER A 10 11.53 -4.33 15.67
CA SER A 10 11.36 -4.45 14.21
C SER A 10 10.89 -5.85 13.80
N SER A 11 11.46 -6.89 14.43
CA SER A 11 11.06 -8.28 14.19
C SER A 11 9.63 -8.55 14.66
N THR A 12 9.24 -8.05 15.83
CA THR A 12 7.88 -8.20 16.38
C THR A 12 6.84 -7.54 15.48
N PHE A 13 7.09 -6.31 15.01
CA PHE A 13 6.17 -5.64 14.08
C PHE A 13 6.06 -6.37 12.74
N THR A 14 7.17 -6.92 12.25
CA THR A 14 7.17 -7.70 11.00
C THR A 14 6.37 -8.99 11.16
N MET A 15 6.59 -9.73 12.24
CA MET A 15 5.84 -10.95 12.55
C MET A 15 4.34 -10.66 12.69
N LEU A 16 3.97 -9.63 13.44
CA LEU A 16 2.59 -9.23 13.63
C LEU A 16 1.93 -8.83 12.29
N GLY A 17 2.63 -8.04 11.47
CA GLY A 17 2.14 -7.61 10.16
C GLY A 17 1.87 -8.79 9.22
N TYR A 18 2.77 -9.78 9.18
CA TYR A 18 2.54 -11.00 8.42
C TYR A 18 1.41 -11.85 8.97
N LEU A 19 1.25 -11.97 10.29
CA LEU A 19 0.12 -12.68 10.89
C LEU A 19 -1.21 -12.02 10.53
N VAL A 20 -1.30 -10.68 10.60
CA VAL A 20 -2.51 -9.92 10.20
C VAL A 20 -2.88 -10.24 8.75
N MET A 21 -1.91 -10.20 7.83
CA MET A 21 -2.14 -10.54 6.43
C MET A 21 -2.51 -12.02 6.23
N ALA A 22 -1.92 -12.94 6.98
CA ALA A 22 -2.23 -14.38 6.92
C ALA A 22 -3.66 -14.69 7.37
N PHE A 23 -4.18 -13.99 8.38
CA PHE A 23 -5.58 -14.07 8.80
C PHE A 23 -6.54 -13.27 7.90
N GLY A 24 -6.08 -12.80 6.73
CA GLY A 24 -6.90 -12.10 5.75
C GLY A 24 -7.36 -10.71 6.20
N HIS A 25 -6.80 -10.18 7.30
CA HIS A 25 -6.97 -8.78 7.69
C HIS A 25 -5.95 -7.93 6.94
N GLY A 26 -6.23 -6.63 6.78
CA GLY A 26 -5.24 -5.75 6.16
C GLY A 26 -5.17 -5.85 4.63
N ARG A 27 -6.20 -6.41 4.00
CA ARG A 27 -6.40 -6.42 2.54
C ARG A 27 -7.67 -5.66 2.18
N SER A 28 -7.63 -4.93 1.08
CA SER A 28 -8.79 -4.31 0.45
C SER A 28 -9.08 -5.02 -0.87
N TYR A 29 -10.37 -5.18 -1.17
CA TYR A 29 -10.85 -5.62 -2.46
C TYR A 29 -11.56 -4.46 -3.11
N ASP A 30 -11.05 -4.02 -4.26
CA ASP A 30 -11.87 -3.19 -5.13
C ASP A 30 -12.89 -4.10 -5.80
N SER A 31 -14.15 -3.70 -5.73
CA SER A 31 -15.25 -4.39 -6.39
C SER A 31 -15.78 -3.50 -7.49
N GLU A 32 -15.77 -4.00 -8.71
CA GLU A 32 -16.42 -3.34 -9.84
C GLU A 32 -17.89 -3.77 -9.88
N VAL A 33 -18.81 -2.80 -9.98
CA VAL A 33 -20.23 -3.07 -10.21
C VAL A 33 -20.46 -3.09 -11.71
N ILE A 34 -20.64 -4.28 -12.27
CA ILE A 34 -20.94 -4.45 -13.70
C ILE A 34 -22.44 -4.66 -13.87
N PHE A 35 -23.06 -3.84 -14.72
CA PHE A 35 -24.42 -4.08 -15.20
C PHE A 35 -24.35 -5.04 -16.39
N GLY A 36 -24.87 -6.25 -16.21
CA GLY A 36 -25.08 -7.17 -17.32
C GLY A 36 -26.05 -6.55 -18.33
N SER A 37 -25.66 -6.52 -19.61
CA SER A 37 -26.58 -6.19 -20.70
C SER A 37 -26.70 -7.38 -21.65
N GLN A 38 -27.93 -7.69 -22.03
CA GLN A 38 -28.23 -8.70 -23.05
C GLN A 38 -28.94 -8.03 -24.22
N ARG A 39 -28.50 -8.36 -25.43
CA ARG A 39 -29.17 -7.92 -26.65
C ARG A 39 -30.17 -8.98 -27.05
N ASN A 40 -31.42 -8.57 -27.25
CA ASN A 40 -32.44 -9.45 -27.80
C ASN A 40 -32.10 -9.74 -29.26
N SER A 41 -31.98 -11.02 -29.61
CA SER A 41 -31.60 -11.49 -30.95
C SER A 41 -32.65 -11.18 -32.02
N THR A 42 -33.90 -10.94 -31.62
CA THR A 42 -35.03 -10.74 -32.54
C THR A 42 -35.39 -9.27 -32.71
N SER A 43 -35.36 -8.48 -31.62
CA SER A 43 -35.72 -7.05 -31.66
C SER A 43 -34.51 -6.11 -31.73
N GLY A 44 -33.29 -6.62 -31.53
CA GLY A 44 -32.06 -5.82 -31.46
C GLY A 44 -31.96 -4.89 -30.25
N ALA A 45 -33.01 -4.80 -29.44
CA ALA A 45 -33.09 -3.96 -28.24
C ALA A 45 -32.14 -4.48 -27.14
N LEU A 46 -31.54 -3.54 -26.42
CA LEU A 46 -30.62 -3.81 -25.32
C LEU A 46 -31.40 -3.80 -24.02
N TYR A 47 -31.37 -4.91 -23.28
CA TYR A 47 -32.00 -5.03 -21.98
C TYR A 47 -30.91 -5.12 -20.90
N PHE A 48 -31.00 -4.29 -19.87
CA PHE A 48 -30.16 -4.41 -18.70
C PHE A 48 -30.78 -5.45 -17.76
N THR A 49 -30.20 -6.65 -17.71
CA THR A 49 -30.62 -7.69 -16.77
C THR A 49 -29.89 -7.43 -15.46
N GLY A 50 -30.50 -6.64 -14.58
CA GLY A 50 -29.84 -6.13 -13.38
C GLY A 50 -29.68 -7.18 -12.28
N SER A 51 -28.48 -7.72 -12.13
CA SER A 51 -27.93 -8.10 -10.83
C SER A 51 -26.53 -7.50 -10.70
N VAL A 52 -26.20 -7.01 -9.51
CA VAL A 52 -24.88 -6.46 -9.21
C VAL A 52 -23.88 -7.62 -9.21
N LEU A 53 -23.09 -7.75 -10.28
CA LEU A 53 -21.96 -8.66 -10.31
C LEU A 53 -20.78 -7.99 -9.64
N TYR A 54 -20.49 -8.41 -8.41
CA TYR A 54 -19.25 -8.05 -7.71
C TYR A 54 -18.10 -8.89 -8.27
N VAL A 55 -17.27 -8.28 -9.10
CA VAL A 55 -16.02 -8.91 -9.54
C VAL A 55 -14.90 -8.43 -8.62
N PRO A 56 -14.33 -9.28 -7.74
CA PRO A 56 -13.19 -8.89 -6.92
C PRO A 56 -11.97 -8.67 -7.81
N GLN A 57 -11.30 -7.52 -7.68
CA GLN A 57 -10.03 -7.32 -8.35
C GLN A 57 -8.97 -8.30 -7.83
N VAL A 58 -8.31 -9.01 -8.75
CA VAL A 58 -7.19 -9.92 -8.48
C VAL A 58 -5.95 -9.31 -9.12
N PRO A 59 -4.85 -9.08 -8.37
CA PRO A 59 -4.62 -9.44 -6.97
C PRO A 59 -5.17 -8.39 -5.96
N PRO A 60 -5.51 -8.81 -4.72
CA PRO A 60 -5.96 -7.90 -3.67
C PRO A 60 -4.85 -6.97 -3.19
N PHE A 61 -5.25 -5.76 -2.76
CA PHE A 61 -4.35 -4.76 -2.21
C PHE A 61 -4.10 -4.99 -0.72
N PHE A 62 -2.86 -5.30 -0.33
CA PHE A 62 -2.49 -5.54 1.08
C PHE A 62 -1.95 -4.26 1.76
N TYR A 63 -2.84 -3.38 2.22
CA TYR A 63 -2.46 -2.15 2.92
C TYR A 63 -1.74 -2.41 4.27
N ALA A 64 -1.99 -3.55 4.92
CA ALA A 64 -1.28 -3.90 6.16
C ALA A 64 0.23 -4.02 5.98
N ARG A 65 0.72 -4.31 4.77
CA ARG A 65 2.16 -4.31 4.48
C ARG A 65 2.76 -2.92 4.66
N TYR A 66 2.05 -1.88 4.27
CA TYR A 66 2.48 -0.50 4.43
C TYR A 66 2.41 -0.07 5.90
N ILE A 67 1.37 -0.48 6.64
CA ILE A 67 1.28 -0.24 8.09
C ILE A 67 2.47 -0.91 8.81
N MET A 68 2.79 -2.14 8.46
CA MET A 68 3.97 -2.84 8.98
C MET A 68 5.26 -2.07 8.67
N TRP A 69 5.40 -1.56 7.44
CA TRP A 69 6.54 -0.74 7.04
C TRP A 69 6.61 0.64 7.70
N ILE A 70 5.54 1.16 8.28
CA ILE A 70 5.64 2.38 9.12
C ILE A 70 6.42 2.08 10.41
N ALA A 71 6.34 0.85 10.93
CA ALA A 71 6.92 0.50 12.23
C ALA A 71 8.24 -0.26 12.17
N SER A 72 8.47 -1.10 11.15
CA SER A 72 9.64 -2.00 11.12
C SER A 72 10.97 -1.40 10.60
N PRO A 73 11.01 -0.52 9.58
CA PRO A 73 12.22 0.13 9.09
C PRO A 73 12.81 1.22 10.01
N PRO A 74 12.03 2.12 10.68
CA PRO A 74 12.61 3.17 11.51
C PRO A 74 13.62 2.69 12.58
N PRO A 75 13.37 1.60 13.33
CA PRO A 75 14.35 1.07 14.27
C PRO A 75 15.68 0.68 13.60
N CYS A 76 15.62 0.06 12.41
CA CYS A 76 16.81 -0.35 11.66
C CYS A 76 17.59 0.84 11.13
N LEU A 77 16.90 1.83 10.57
CA LEU A 77 17.50 3.06 10.06
C LEU A 77 18.13 3.89 11.18
N TYR A 78 17.45 3.97 12.33
CA TYR A 78 17.99 4.62 13.51
C TYR A 78 19.30 3.98 13.97
N LEU A 79 19.35 2.63 14.02
CA LEU A 79 20.57 1.91 14.36
C LEU A 79 21.70 2.11 13.35
N LEU A 80 21.40 2.11 12.05
CA LEU A 80 22.40 2.37 11.02
C LEU A 80 22.99 3.78 11.16
N CYS A 81 22.16 4.78 11.40
CA CYS A 81 22.62 6.14 11.64
C CYS A 81 23.44 6.25 12.95
N ASP A 82 23.07 5.49 13.98
CA ASP A 82 23.79 5.46 15.25
C ASP A 82 25.19 4.84 15.10
N ILE A 83 25.29 3.71 14.39
CA ILE A 83 26.56 3.05 14.05
C ILE A 83 27.44 3.97 13.20
N ALA A 84 26.86 4.72 12.27
CA ALA A 84 27.57 5.68 11.45
C ALA A 84 27.95 6.98 12.19
N ALA A 85 27.67 7.09 13.49
CA ALA A 85 27.87 8.29 14.29
C ALA A 85 27.22 9.55 13.67
N ALA A 86 26.08 9.37 12.98
CA ALA A 86 25.36 10.46 12.35
C ALA A 86 24.82 11.44 13.39
N ASN A 87 24.85 12.74 13.05
CA ASN A 87 24.24 13.77 13.87
C ASN A 87 22.70 13.61 13.93
N MET A 88 22.07 14.23 14.93
CA MET A 88 20.62 14.15 15.12
C MET A 88 19.84 14.67 13.90
N THR A 89 20.33 15.73 13.26
CA THR A 89 19.69 16.30 12.05
C THR A 89 19.60 15.27 10.92
N LEU A 90 20.67 14.51 10.66
CA LEU A 90 20.68 13.49 9.62
C LEU A 90 19.75 12.33 9.99
N ARG A 91 19.75 11.90 11.26
CA ARG A 91 18.84 10.85 11.76
C ARG A 91 17.37 11.21 11.49
N PHE A 92 16.95 12.42 11.85
CA PHE A 92 15.58 12.87 11.63
C PHE A 92 15.22 12.96 10.14
N ARG A 93 16.14 13.44 9.30
CA ARG A 93 15.93 13.50 7.84
C ARG A 93 15.74 12.13 7.23
N VAL A 94 16.59 11.16 7.58
CA VAL A 94 16.48 9.77 7.11
C VAL A 94 15.13 9.16 7.52
N LEU A 95 14.70 9.37 8.76
CA LEU A 95 13.41 8.86 9.22
C LEU A 95 12.23 9.54 8.51
N ALA A 96 12.28 10.86 8.32
CA ALA A 96 11.24 11.60 7.62
C ALA A 96 11.10 11.15 6.15
N LEU A 97 12.22 10.97 5.45
CA LEU A 97 12.26 10.46 4.09
C LEU A 97 11.73 9.02 4.01
N ASN A 98 12.09 8.16 4.98
CA ASN A 98 11.54 6.81 5.07
C ASN A 98 10.01 6.82 5.20
N PHE A 99 9.44 7.68 6.06
CA PHE A 99 7.99 7.82 6.15
C PHE A 99 7.38 8.33 4.83
N GLY A 100 7.99 9.34 4.20
CA GLY A 100 7.55 9.86 2.90
C GLY A 100 7.50 8.78 1.82
N MET A 101 8.53 7.93 1.75
CA MET A 101 8.58 6.79 0.84
C MET A 101 7.41 5.82 1.07
N ILE A 102 7.17 5.43 2.33
CA ILE A 102 6.10 4.48 2.67
C ILE A 102 4.72 5.07 2.39
N PHE A 103 4.50 6.35 2.71
CA PHE A 103 3.25 7.04 2.41
C PHE A 103 3.02 7.18 0.91
N GLY A 104 4.05 7.52 0.13
CA GLY A 104 3.96 7.56 -1.33
C GLY A 104 3.54 6.21 -1.91
N GLY A 105 4.16 5.12 -1.45
CA GLY A 105 3.77 3.77 -1.86
C GLY A 105 2.35 3.39 -1.44
N LEU A 106 1.93 3.73 -0.22
CA LEU A 106 0.58 3.46 0.28
C LEU A 106 -0.48 4.17 -0.56
N LEU A 107 -0.27 5.46 -0.84
CA LEU A 107 -1.18 6.27 -1.65
C LEU A 107 -1.23 5.76 -3.09
N ALA A 108 -0.09 5.46 -3.70
CA ALA A 108 -0.03 4.88 -5.04
C ALA A 108 -0.81 3.56 -5.15
N ALA A 109 -0.65 2.69 -4.15
CA ALA A 109 -1.35 1.42 -4.12
C ALA A 109 -2.87 1.62 -3.90
N GLY A 110 -3.27 2.56 -3.03
CA GLY A 110 -4.67 2.90 -2.76
C GLY A 110 -5.40 3.59 -3.92
N THR A 111 -4.69 4.29 -4.81
CA THR A 111 -5.30 4.95 -5.98
C THR A 111 -5.70 4.01 -7.12
N SER A 112 -5.41 2.71 -7.03
CA SER A 112 -5.69 1.72 -8.09
C SER A 112 -7.19 1.40 -8.28
N ALA A 113 -8.08 1.96 -7.45
CA ALA A 113 -9.51 1.65 -7.45
C ALA A 113 -10.30 2.29 -8.61
N SER A 114 -9.78 3.32 -9.27
CA SER A 114 -10.47 4.00 -10.37
C SER A 114 -9.77 3.70 -11.70
N ARG A 115 -10.49 3.13 -12.66
CA ARG A 115 -10.02 2.90 -14.04
C ARG A 115 -10.11 4.14 -14.94
N GLU A 116 -10.40 5.30 -14.38
CA GLU A 116 -10.47 6.55 -15.13
C GLU A 116 -9.06 7.11 -15.32
N GLY A 117 -8.72 7.62 -16.51
CA GLY A 117 -7.34 7.97 -16.87
C GLY A 117 -6.63 8.94 -15.89
N ALA A 118 -7.38 9.72 -15.11
CA ALA A 118 -6.83 10.63 -14.10
C ALA A 118 -6.27 9.90 -12.85
N SER A 119 -6.87 8.80 -12.42
CA SER A 119 -6.42 8.05 -11.23
C SER A 119 -5.15 7.25 -11.50
N GLU A 120 -4.98 6.75 -12.73
CA GLU A 120 -3.72 6.09 -13.13
C GLU A 120 -2.54 7.07 -13.11
N MET A 121 -2.74 8.29 -13.61
CA MET A 121 -1.68 9.31 -13.53
C MET A 121 -1.33 9.65 -12.08
N LEU A 122 -2.32 9.80 -11.20
CA LEU A 122 -2.13 10.11 -9.79
C LEU A 122 -1.35 9.00 -9.06
N LYS A 123 -1.62 7.73 -9.38
CA LYS A 123 -0.88 6.58 -8.88
C LYS A 123 0.61 6.66 -9.21
N TRP A 124 0.95 6.97 -10.45
CA TRP A 124 2.35 7.12 -10.86
C TRP A 124 3.03 8.33 -10.22
N LEU A 125 2.30 9.42 -9.98
CA LEU A 125 2.81 10.58 -9.24
C LEU A 125 3.16 10.23 -7.79
N PHE A 126 2.28 9.51 -7.09
CA PHE A 126 2.56 9.04 -5.73
C PHE A 126 3.71 8.03 -5.68
N TYR A 127 3.80 7.16 -6.69
CA TYR A 127 4.93 6.25 -6.83
C TYR A 127 6.25 7.01 -7.04
N ALA A 128 6.27 7.98 -7.95
CA ALA A 128 7.44 8.82 -8.22
C ALA A 128 7.86 9.62 -6.98
N PHE A 129 6.90 10.17 -6.23
CA PHE A 129 7.18 10.81 -4.94
C PHE A 129 7.82 9.83 -3.95
N GLY A 130 7.30 8.61 -3.84
CA GLY A 130 7.88 7.57 -3.00
C GLY A 130 9.33 7.23 -3.40
N CYS A 131 9.60 7.13 -4.70
CA CYS A 131 10.95 6.92 -5.23
C CYS A 131 11.88 8.11 -4.94
N LEU A 132 11.40 9.35 -5.05
CA LEU A 132 12.19 10.54 -4.71
C LEU A 132 12.54 10.60 -3.23
N CYS A 133 11.67 10.12 -2.34
CA CYS A 133 11.98 10.01 -0.92
C CYS A 133 12.93 8.84 -0.60
N PHE A 134 13.04 7.84 -1.47
CA PHE A 134 13.95 6.70 -1.29
C PHE A 134 15.39 7.04 -1.66
N VAL A 135 15.59 7.88 -2.68
CA VAL A 135 16.90 8.35 -3.17
C VAL A 135 17.51 9.37 -2.20
#